data_AF-A0A521VAT0-F1
#
_entry.id   AF-A0A521VAT0-F1
#
_cell.length_a   1.000
_cell.length_b   1.000
_cell.length_c   1.000
_cell.angle_alpha   90.00
_cell.angle_beta   90.00
_cell.angle_gamma   90.00
#
_symmetry.space_group_name_H-M   'P 1'
#
loop_
_entity.id
_entity.type
_entity.pdbx_description
1 polymer ?
#
loop_
_entity_poly.entity_id
_entity_poly.type
_entity_poly.pdbx_seq_one_letter_code
_entity_poly.pdbx_strand_id
1 'polypeptide(L)'
;MGNYKIIFSAGLAAFMLVFMAGCYYDEILPEPVIVDPSQQEVSFSQDLIPIFTQSCALSGCHNGSDHPMDLRAANAYNSLKSNPDLINTASPASSELYQWLIGKGTLPMPVSGTDATIAAKVLAWITQGALNN
;
A
#
# COMPACT_ATOMS: atom_id res chain seq x y z
N MET A 1 39.18 -62.49 15.01
CA MET A 1 38.16 -61.87 14.12
C MET A 1 36.90 -61.45 14.90
N GLY A 2 37.03 -60.67 15.98
CA GLY A 2 35.91 -60.41 16.92
C GLY A 2 35.54 -58.94 17.17
N ASN A 3 36.44 -57.99 16.92
CA ASN A 3 36.28 -56.64 17.48
C ASN A 3 35.75 -55.60 16.49
N TYR A 4 35.86 -55.83 15.17
CA TYR A 4 35.38 -54.88 14.15
C TYR A 4 33.86 -54.90 13.99
N LYS A 5 33.19 -56.04 14.27
CA LYS A 5 31.72 -56.15 14.17
C LYS A 5 31.03 -55.32 15.25
N ILE A 6 31.58 -55.27 16.46
CA ILE A 6 31.03 -54.54 17.62
C ILE A 6 31.19 -53.02 17.43
N ILE A 7 32.34 -52.58 16.90
CA ILE A 7 32.62 -51.17 16.61
C ILE A 7 31.73 -50.65 15.47
N PHE A 8 31.46 -51.46 14.45
CA PHE A 8 30.56 -51.10 13.35
C PHE A 8 29.09 -51.00 13.78
N SER A 9 28.63 -51.89 14.67
CA SER A 9 27.25 -51.87 15.20
C SER A 9 27.01 -50.73 16.19
N ALA A 10 28.02 -50.34 16.97
CA ALA A 10 27.93 -49.21 17.89
C ALA A 10 27.90 -47.85 17.17
N GLY A 11 28.63 -47.72 16.05
CA GLY A 11 28.65 -46.51 15.23
C GLY A 11 27.32 -46.24 14.50
N LEU A 12 26.63 -47.30 14.06
CA LEU A 12 25.35 -47.17 13.35
C LEU A 12 24.20 -46.77 14.29
N ALA A 13 24.20 -47.26 15.52
CA ALA A 13 23.20 -46.92 16.54
C ALA A 13 23.34 -45.46 17.04
N ALA A 14 24.56 -44.94 17.11
CA ALA A 14 24.82 -43.56 17.55
C ALA A 14 24.42 -42.50 16.48
N PHE A 15 24.48 -42.84 15.19
CA PHE A 15 24.10 -41.93 14.11
C PHE A 15 22.58 -41.80 13.92
N MET A 16 21.81 -42.80 14.36
CA MET A 16 20.34 -42.83 14.20
C MET A 16 19.58 -42.00 15.26
N LEU A 17 20.23 -41.66 16.38
CA LEU A 17 19.61 -40.90 17.48
C LEU A 17 19.64 -39.37 17.29
N VAL A 18 20.41 -38.86 16.31
CA VAL A 18 20.59 -37.41 16.08
C VAL A 18 19.49 -36.81 15.18
N PHE A 19 18.65 -37.64 14.56
CA PHE A 19 17.68 -37.17 13.53
C PHE A 19 16.27 -36.78 14.03
N MET A 20 15.96 -36.86 15.34
CA MET A 20 14.59 -36.63 15.84
C MET A 20 14.40 -35.36 16.69
N ALA A 21 15.31 -34.38 16.60
CA ALA A 21 15.16 -33.08 17.25
C ALA A 21 14.71 -31.97 16.26
N GLY A 22 13.83 -32.29 15.32
CA GLY A 22 13.18 -31.29 14.46
C GLY A 22 11.99 -30.66 15.18
N CYS A 23 12.18 -29.49 15.78
CA CYS A 23 11.06 -28.68 16.25
C CYS A 23 10.38 -28.04 15.03
N TYR A 24 9.19 -28.52 14.67
CA TYR A 24 8.33 -27.85 13.69
C TYR A 24 7.64 -26.69 14.39
N TYR A 25 8.02 -25.46 14.06
CA TYR A 25 7.27 -24.27 14.42
C TYR A 25 6.22 -24.07 13.32
N ASP A 26 4.96 -24.24 13.68
CA ASP A 26 3.84 -23.88 12.80
C ASP A 26 3.66 -22.36 12.93
N GLU A 27 4.18 -21.62 11.96
CA GLU A 27 3.88 -20.19 11.86
C GLU A 27 2.42 -20.08 11.43
N ILE A 28 1.54 -19.71 12.37
CA ILE A 28 0.19 -19.28 12.02
C ILE A 28 0.32 -17.96 11.29
N LEU A 29 0.42 -18.02 9.95
CA LEU A 29 0.34 -16.84 9.12
C LEU A 29 -1.05 -16.23 9.34
N PRO A 30 -1.15 -15.00 9.87
CA PRO A 30 -2.45 -14.36 10.01
C PRO A 30 -3.10 -14.31 8.63
N GLU A 31 -4.35 -14.78 8.56
CA GLU A 31 -5.15 -14.73 7.34
C GLU A 31 -5.18 -13.28 6.84
N PRO A 32 -4.99 -13.02 5.53
CA PRO A 32 -5.03 -11.66 5.02
C PRO A 32 -6.41 -11.07 5.32
N VAL A 33 -6.45 -10.09 6.22
CA VAL A 33 -7.66 -9.31 6.48
C VAL A 33 -7.97 -8.55 5.19
N ILE A 34 -8.99 -9.00 4.47
CA ILE A 34 -9.56 -8.25 3.35
C ILE A 34 -10.27 -7.05 3.98
N VAL A 35 -9.55 -5.95 4.14
CA VAL A 35 -10.13 -4.68 4.60
C VAL A 35 -11.00 -4.16 3.47
N ASP A 36 -12.32 -4.23 3.64
CA ASP A 36 -13.25 -3.51 2.77
C ASP A 36 -12.93 -2.01 2.87
N PRO A 37 -12.54 -1.34 1.76
CA PRO A 37 -12.21 0.09 1.77
C PRO A 37 -13.36 1.00 2.23
N SER A 38 -14.59 0.48 2.28
CA SER A 38 -15.74 1.18 2.85
C SER A 38 -15.81 1.13 4.38
N GLN A 39 -15.05 0.24 5.04
CA GLN A 39 -15.10 0.06 6.49
C GLN A 39 -14.07 0.86 7.27
N GLN A 40 -13.04 1.38 6.61
CA GLN A 40 -12.08 2.29 7.24
C GLN A 40 -12.31 3.72 6.75
N GLU A 41 -12.72 4.60 7.66
CA GLU A 41 -12.85 6.02 7.38
C GLU A 41 -11.49 6.59 6.94
N VAL A 42 -11.47 7.33 5.83
CA VAL A 42 -10.30 8.04 5.32
C VAL A 42 -10.49 9.52 5.63
N SER A 43 -9.57 10.08 6.42
CA SER A 43 -9.54 11.51 6.72
C SER A 43 -8.77 12.27 5.65
N PHE A 44 -9.37 13.31 5.06
CA PHE A 44 -8.65 14.15 4.11
C PHE A 44 -7.40 14.77 4.76
N SER A 45 -7.56 15.34 5.95
CA SER A 45 -6.50 16.06 6.66
C SER A 45 -5.39 15.13 7.18
N GLN A 46 -5.73 13.94 7.70
CA GLN A 46 -4.75 13.04 8.31
C GLN A 46 -4.17 12.04 7.32
N ASP A 47 -4.98 11.52 6.39
CA ASP A 47 -4.55 10.45 5.48
C ASP A 47 -4.05 10.96 4.12
N LEU A 48 -4.67 12.02 3.59
CA LEU A 48 -4.41 12.44 2.21
C LEU A 48 -3.48 13.66 2.11
N ILE A 49 -3.61 14.66 2.99
CA ILE A 49 -2.73 15.83 2.98
C ILE A 49 -1.24 15.46 3.05
N PRO A 50 -0.78 14.52 3.90
CA PRO A 50 0.63 14.13 3.92
C PRO A 50 1.09 13.55 2.58
N ILE A 51 0.25 12.73 1.94
CA ILE A 51 0.52 12.12 0.64
C ILE A 51 0.61 13.20 -0.45
N PHE A 52 -0.41 14.06 -0.54
CA PHE A 52 -0.45 15.14 -1.53
C PHE A 52 0.71 16.11 -1.37
N THR A 53 1.04 16.47 -0.13
CA THR A 53 2.15 17.38 0.15
C THR A 53 3.47 16.72 -0.23
N GLN A 54 3.72 15.48 0.19
CA GLN A 54 5.03 14.84 0.01
C GLN A 54 5.24 14.34 -1.41
N SER A 55 4.25 13.67 -2.00
CA SER A 55 4.38 12.93 -3.27
C SER A 55 3.95 13.73 -4.50
N CYS A 56 3.18 14.83 -4.33
CA CYS A 56 2.63 15.59 -5.45
C CYS A 56 3.10 17.05 -5.48
N ALA A 57 3.16 17.70 -4.32
CA ALA A 57 3.56 19.11 -4.21
C ALA A 57 5.07 19.30 -4.04
N LEU A 58 5.69 18.66 -3.03
CA LEU A 58 7.11 18.86 -2.72
C LEU A 58 8.05 18.07 -3.64
N SER A 59 7.74 16.80 -3.91
CA SER A 59 8.50 15.97 -4.84
C SER A 59 8.00 16.06 -6.29
N GLY A 60 6.97 16.87 -6.55
CA GLY A 60 6.29 16.97 -7.84
C GLY A 60 6.06 18.43 -8.25
N CYS A 61 5.05 18.64 -9.10
CA CYS A 61 4.77 19.95 -9.72
C CYS A 61 3.58 20.70 -9.10
N HIS A 62 2.79 20.07 -8.22
CA HIS A 62 1.52 20.61 -7.73
C HIS A 62 1.71 21.53 -6.51
N ASN A 63 2.65 22.47 -6.60
CA ASN A 63 2.99 23.43 -5.56
C ASN A 63 2.38 24.83 -5.77
N GLY A 64 1.52 24.98 -6.80
CA GLY A 64 0.90 26.24 -7.20
C GLY A 64 1.78 27.15 -8.08
N SER A 65 3.03 26.75 -8.36
CA SER A 65 3.96 27.48 -9.22
C SER A 65 4.23 26.72 -10.53
N ASP A 66 4.73 25.48 -10.44
CA ASP A 66 5.09 24.67 -11.63
C ASP A 66 3.86 24.08 -12.33
N HIS A 67 2.77 23.94 -11.58
CA HIS A 67 1.45 23.60 -12.06
C HIS A 67 0.40 24.43 -11.31
N PRO A 68 -0.67 24.93 -11.96
CA PRO A 68 -1.66 25.82 -11.33
C PRO A 68 -2.39 25.21 -10.13
N MET A 69 -2.57 23.89 -10.13
CA MET A 69 -3.16 23.16 -9.01
C MET A 69 -2.16 23.09 -7.84
N ASP A 70 -2.59 23.53 -6.66
CA ASP A 70 -1.80 23.52 -5.43
C ASP A 70 -2.31 22.46 -4.46
N LEU A 71 -1.51 21.41 -4.27
CA LEU A 71 -1.81 20.28 -3.40
C LEU A 71 -1.10 20.38 -2.05
N ARG A 72 -0.56 21.56 -1.69
CA ARG A 72 -0.11 21.83 -0.32
C ARG A 72 -1.31 21.89 0.63
N ALA A 73 -1.06 21.53 1.89
CA ALA A 73 -2.09 21.40 2.93
C ALA A 73 -3.17 22.48 2.96
N ALA A 74 -2.80 23.76 2.82
CA ALA A 74 -3.72 24.89 2.89
C ALA A 74 -4.71 24.97 1.72
N ASN A 75 -4.35 24.44 0.54
CA ASN A 75 -5.06 24.67 -0.71
C ASN A 75 -5.63 23.38 -1.33
N ALA A 76 -5.08 22.21 -1.00
CA ALA A 76 -5.35 20.95 -1.66
C ALA A 76 -6.85 20.63 -1.82
N TYR A 77 -7.65 20.77 -0.75
CA TYR A 77 -9.09 20.45 -0.81
C TYR A 77 -9.81 21.33 -1.84
N ASN A 78 -9.59 22.64 -1.75
CA ASN A 78 -10.22 23.61 -2.65
C ASN A 78 -9.74 23.43 -4.09
N SER A 79 -8.44 23.19 -4.29
CA SER A 79 -7.88 22.93 -5.61
C SER A 79 -8.49 21.68 -6.25
N LEU A 80 -8.65 20.59 -5.50
CA LEU A 80 -9.29 19.37 -6.00
C LEU A 80 -10.78 19.55 -6.28
N LYS A 81 -11.51 20.27 -5.42
CA LYS A 81 -12.96 20.48 -5.57
C LYS A 81 -13.33 21.54 -6.59
N SER A 82 -12.40 22.43 -6.96
CA SER A 82 -12.63 23.49 -7.95
C SER A 82 -12.83 22.96 -9.38
N ASN A 83 -12.34 21.74 -9.68
CA ASN A 83 -12.57 21.07 -10.94
C ASN A 83 -13.55 19.89 -10.73
N PRO A 84 -14.76 19.94 -11.30
CA PRO A 84 -15.76 18.88 -11.12
C PRO A 84 -15.36 17.54 -11.73
N ASP A 85 -14.44 17.50 -12.70
CA ASP A 85 -14.03 16.26 -13.37
C ASP A 85 -13.06 15.42 -12.51
N LEU A 86 -12.37 16.06 -11.55
CA LEU A 86 -11.41 15.39 -10.68
C LEU A 86 -12.05 14.45 -9.68
N ILE A 87 -13.28 14.73 -9.24
CA ILE A 87 -13.94 14.00 -8.15
C ILE A 87 -15.39 13.73 -8.53
N ASN A 88 -15.68 12.47 -8.83
CA ASN A 88 -17.02 11.98 -9.06
C ASN A 88 -17.40 10.98 -7.95
N THR A 89 -18.17 11.43 -6.95
CA THR A 89 -18.59 10.59 -5.83
C THR A 89 -19.67 9.57 -6.21
N ALA A 90 -20.42 9.81 -7.30
CA ALA A 90 -21.41 8.87 -7.82
C ALA A 90 -20.75 7.69 -8.57
N SER A 91 -19.56 7.92 -9.14
CA SER A 91 -18.73 6.91 -9.78
C SER A 91 -17.26 7.17 -9.45
N PRO A 92 -16.80 6.78 -8.24
CA PRO A 92 -15.46 7.08 -7.74
C PRO A 92 -14.35 6.64 -8.70
N ALA A 93 -14.50 5.46 -9.28
CA ALA A 93 -13.53 4.91 -10.22
C ALA A 93 -13.44 5.69 -11.54
N SER A 94 -14.43 6.51 -11.92
CA SER A 94 -14.33 7.35 -13.13
C SER A 94 -13.75 8.74 -12.83
N SER A 95 -13.43 9.05 -11.58
CA SER A 95 -12.84 10.33 -11.20
C SER A 95 -11.49 10.52 -11.89
N GLU A 96 -11.27 11.67 -12.53
CA GLU A 96 -10.03 11.93 -13.25
C GLU A 96 -8.81 11.80 -12.32
N LEU A 97 -8.90 12.31 -11.07
CA LEU A 97 -7.85 12.15 -10.06
C LEU A 97 -7.43 10.68 -9.90
N TYR A 98 -8.39 9.77 -9.80
CA TYR A 98 -8.10 8.34 -9.69
C TYR A 98 -7.49 7.77 -10.97
N GLN A 99 -7.96 8.19 -12.15
CA GLN A 99 -7.39 7.77 -13.44
C GLN A 99 -5.92 8.15 -13.58
N TRP A 100 -5.52 9.35 -13.14
CA TRP A 100 -4.11 9.77 -13.10
C TRP A 100 -3.27 8.87 -12.17
N LEU A 101 -3.79 8.54 -10.99
CA LEU A 101 -3.10 7.72 -9.99
C LEU A 101 -2.87 6.27 -10.44
N ILE A 102 -3.69 5.76 -11.35
CA ILE A 102 -3.53 4.43 -11.96
C ILE A 102 -2.84 4.48 -13.34
N GLY A 103 -2.28 5.63 -13.72
CA GLY A 103 -1.47 5.78 -14.93
C GLY A 103 -2.26 5.83 -16.23
N LYS A 104 -3.55 6.19 -16.18
CA LYS A 104 -4.40 6.37 -17.37
C LYS A 104 -4.50 7.84 -17.84
N GLY A 105 -3.84 8.75 -17.14
CA GLY A 105 -3.65 10.14 -17.59
C GLY A 105 -2.57 10.27 -18.67
N THR A 106 -2.19 11.51 -19.02
CA THR A 106 -1.11 11.74 -20.01
C THR A 106 0.28 11.41 -19.46
N LEU A 107 0.43 11.38 -18.13
CA LEU A 107 1.61 10.99 -17.38
C LEU A 107 1.13 10.24 -16.13
N PRO A 108 1.82 9.18 -15.66
CA PRO A 108 1.54 8.60 -14.35
C PRO A 108 1.69 9.64 -13.23
N MET A 109 0.77 9.59 -12.27
CA MET A 109 0.88 10.32 -11.01
C MET A 109 0.96 9.32 -9.83
N PRO A 110 1.83 9.53 -8.83
CA PRO A 110 2.91 10.51 -8.79
C PRO A 110 3.90 10.41 -9.97
N VAL A 111 4.60 11.51 -10.27
CA VAL A 111 5.54 11.59 -11.41
C VAL A 111 6.65 10.53 -11.32
N SER A 112 7.00 10.12 -10.10
CA SER A 112 7.97 9.06 -9.82
C SER A 112 7.48 7.64 -10.19
N GLY A 113 6.21 7.48 -10.55
CA GLY A 113 5.56 6.20 -10.80
C GLY A 113 4.25 6.06 -10.02
N THR A 114 3.35 5.22 -10.52
CA THR A 114 2.07 4.95 -9.86
C THR A 114 2.26 4.17 -8.56
N ASP A 115 1.39 4.44 -7.59
CA ASP A 115 1.38 3.76 -6.29
C ASP A 115 -0.05 3.27 -5.98
N ALA A 116 -0.19 1.94 -5.90
CA ALA A 116 -1.48 1.30 -5.68
C ALA A 116 -2.09 1.64 -4.31
N THR A 117 -1.26 1.88 -3.30
CA THR A 117 -1.70 2.27 -1.95
C THR A 117 -2.28 3.68 -1.96
N ILE A 118 -1.61 4.62 -2.63
CA ILE A 118 -2.13 5.98 -2.80
C ILE A 118 -3.44 5.94 -3.60
N ALA A 119 -3.47 5.22 -4.73
CA ALA A 119 -4.66 5.11 -5.56
C ALA A 119 -5.86 4.50 -4.79
N ALA A 120 -5.62 3.44 -4.01
CA ALA A 120 -6.67 2.82 -3.19
C ALA A 120 -7.19 3.76 -2.10
N LYS A 121 -6.31 4.48 -1.42
CA LYS A 121 -6.69 5.43 -0.36
C LYS A 121 -7.48 6.62 -0.90
N VAL A 122 -7.09 7.16 -2.05
CA VAL A 122 -7.84 8.23 -2.73
C VAL A 122 -9.18 7.71 -3.24
N LEU A 123 -9.24 6.51 -3.82
CA LEU A 123 -10.50 5.91 -4.26
C LEU A 123 -11.48 5.71 -3.09
N ALA A 124 -10.98 5.22 -1.95
CA ALA A 124 -11.77 5.05 -0.73
C ALA A 124 -12.32 6.40 -0.24
N TRP A 125 -11.49 7.44 -0.17
CA TRP A 125 -11.95 8.78 0.19
C TRP A 125 -13.03 9.34 -0.74
N ILE A 126 -12.89 9.19 -2.06
CA ILE A 126 -13.92 9.63 -3.02
C ILE A 126 -15.21 8.83 -2.82
N THR A 127 -15.09 7.52 -2.58
CA THR A 127 -16.23 6.62 -2.30
C THR A 127 -16.99 7.04 -1.04
N GLN A 128 -16.27 7.54 -0.03
CA GLN A 128 -16.81 8.05 1.22
C GLN A 128 -17.35 9.49 1.12
N GLY A 129 -17.47 10.04 -0.09
CA GLY A 129 -18.08 11.35 -0.34
C GLY A 129 -17.09 12.51 -0.45
N ALA A 130 -15.78 12.23 -0.49
CA ALA A 130 -14.73 13.24 -0.62
C ALA A 130 -14.83 14.36 0.45
N LEU A 131 -15.00 13.94 1.70
CA LEU A 131 -15.18 14.83 2.86
C LEU A 131 -13.92 15.62 3.16
N ASN A 132 -14.08 16.80 3.78
CA ASN A 132 -12.98 17.60 4.31
C ASN A 132 -12.88 17.39 5.83
N ASN A 133 -12.45 16.21 6.26
CA ASN A 133 -12.39 15.74 7.65
C ASN A 133 -10.96 15.55 8.16
#